data_AF-A0AAV2M9X1-F1
#
_entry.id   AF-A0AAV2M9X1-F1
#
_cell.length_a   1.000
_cell.length_b   1.000
_cell.length_c   1.000
_cell.angle_alpha   90.00
_cell.angle_beta   90.00
_cell.angle_gamma   90.00
#
_symmetry.space_group_name_H-M   'P 1'
#
loop_
_entity.id
_entity.type
_entity.pdbx_description
1 polymer ?
#
loop_
_entity_poly.entity_id
_entity_poly.type
_entity_poly.pdbx_seq_one_letter_code
_entity_poly.pdbx_strand_id
1 'polypeptide(L)'
;MDGPRTPRDERRRAQHNEVERRRRDKINNWIVTLSKIIPDCTVDTTKTGASKGGILSKACDYIQELRQSNQRLQEALKEVQRIQGETELCRRQIEELKNENVLLRTQLQQRGVDAATETAPQ
;
A
#
# COMPACT_ATOMS: atom_id res chain seq x y z
N MET A 1 11.35 12.12 58.41
CA MET A 1 10.28 11.79 59.37
C MET A 1 8.97 12.27 58.77
N ASP A 2 8.29 11.39 58.02
CA ASP A 2 6.98 11.66 57.42
C ASP A 2 5.92 11.43 58.52
N GLY A 3 5.18 12.47 58.90
CA GLY A 3 4.15 12.39 59.96
C GLY A 3 2.96 11.48 59.58
N PRO A 4 2.05 11.18 60.52
CA PRO A 4 0.94 10.24 60.29
C PRO A 4 0.01 10.81 59.20
N ARG A 5 0.00 10.16 58.02
CA ARG A 5 -0.86 10.56 56.90
C ARG A 5 -2.32 10.36 57.27
N THR A 6 -3.17 11.36 57.00
CA THR A 6 -4.58 11.29 57.38
C THR A 6 -5.34 10.25 56.51
N PRO A 7 -6.37 9.56 57.05
CA PRO A 7 -7.16 8.58 56.28
C PRO A 7 -7.79 9.13 54.99
N ARG A 8 -8.00 10.45 54.94
CA ARG A 8 -8.47 11.18 53.75
C ARG A 8 -7.44 11.18 52.63
N ASP A 9 -6.16 11.30 52.97
CA ASP A 9 -5.06 11.28 52.00
C ASP A 9 -4.81 9.87 51.46
N GLU A 10 -5.11 8.84 52.24
CA GLU A 10 -5.06 7.45 51.79
C GLU A 10 -6.15 7.12 50.78
N ARG A 11 -7.39 7.57 51.02
CA ARG A 11 -8.50 7.39 50.06
C ARG A 11 -8.25 8.13 48.74
N ARG A 12 -7.68 9.34 48.80
CA ARG A 12 -7.30 10.10 47.61
C ARG A 12 -6.19 9.41 46.81
N ARG A 13 -5.16 8.88 47.50
CA ARG A 13 -4.08 8.09 46.87
C ARG A 13 -4.62 6.81 46.23
N ALA A 14 -5.52 6.09 46.90
CA ALA A 14 -6.13 4.89 46.35
C ALA A 14 -6.92 5.16 45.06
N GLN A 15 -7.71 6.24 45.03
CA GLN A 15 -8.46 6.64 43.83
C GLN A 15 -7.53 7.05 42.67
N HIS A 16 -6.46 7.80 42.98
CA HIS A 16 -5.45 8.15 41.98
C HIS A 16 -4.76 6.90 41.39
N ASN A 17 -4.37 5.95 42.25
CA ASN A 17 -3.75 4.69 41.83
C ASN A 17 -4.68 3.83 40.97
N GLU A 18 -5.98 3.82 41.28
CA GLU A 18 -7.01 3.15 40.49
C GLU A 18 -7.11 3.73 39.08
N VAL A 19 -7.17 5.06 38.97
CA VAL A 19 -7.26 5.75 37.68
C VAL A 19 -6.03 5.48 36.83
N GLU A 20 -4.83 5.57 37.43
CA GLU A 20 -3.58 5.33 36.71
C GLU A 20 -3.43 3.87 36.26
N ARG A 21 -3.92 2.90 37.06
CA ARG A 21 -3.95 1.50 36.62
C ARG A 21 -4.81 1.32 35.37
N ARG A 22 -6.04 1.84 35.37
CA ARG A 22 -6.94 1.76 34.19
C ARG A 22 -6.34 2.42 32.95
N ARG A 23 -5.63 3.53 33.11
CA ARG A 23 -4.90 4.18 32.01
C ARG A 23 -3.82 3.25 31.45
N ARG A 24 -3.01 2.63 32.33
CA ARG A 24 -1.96 1.68 31.92
C ARG A 24 -2.54 0.44 31.22
N ASP A 25 -3.66 -0.09 31.71
CA ASP A 25 -4.33 -1.24 31.08
C ASP A 25 -4.82 -0.92 29.67
N LYS A 26 -5.38 0.27 29.45
CA LYS A 26 -5.76 0.74 28.11
C LYS A 26 -4.56 0.83 27.16
N ILE A 27 -3.46 1.41 27.62
CA ILE A 27 -2.22 1.51 26.83
C ILE A 27 -1.72 0.10 26.45
N ASN A 28 -1.71 -0.83 27.41
CA ASN A 28 -1.26 -2.20 27.16
C ASN A 28 -2.16 -2.91 26.14
N ASN A 29 -3.48 -2.73 26.24
CA ASN A 29 -4.44 -3.30 25.30
C ASN A 29 -4.23 -2.76 23.87
N TRP A 30 -3.93 -1.46 23.73
CA TRP A 30 -3.58 -0.89 22.43
C TRP A 30 -2.28 -1.45 21.88
N ILE A 31 -1.25 -1.61 22.70
CA ILE A 31 0.02 -2.23 22.26
C ILE A 31 -0.19 -3.68 21.82
N VAL A 32 -1.00 -4.46 22.55
CA VAL A 32 -1.33 -5.84 22.17
C VAL A 32 -2.18 -5.90 20.90
N THR A 33 -3.08 -4.95 20.69
CA THR A 33 -3.86 -4.86 19.45
C THR A 33 -2.95 -4.53 18.27
N LEU A 34 -2.02 -3.59 18.48
CA LEU A 34 -1.02 -3.18 17.51
C LEU A 34 -0.11 -4.36 17.09
N SER A 35 0.31 -5.20 18.04
CA SER A 35 1.15 -6.37 17.73
C SER A 35 0.46 -7.44 16.87
N LYS A 36 -0.88 -7.45 16.79
CA LYS A 36 -1.64 -8.39 15.96
C LYS A 36 -1.77 -7.96 14.51
N ILE A 37 -1.65 -6.66 14.23
CA ILE A 37 -1.80 -6.09 12.88
C ILE A 37 -0.46 -5.89 12.16
N ILE A 38 0.64 -5.81 12.91
CA ILE A 38 1.97 -5.64 12.34
C ILE A 38 2.55 -7.02 11.98
N PRO A 39 3.08 -7.22 10.76
CA PRO A 39 3.80 -8.43 10.38
C PRO A 39 4.95 -8.75 11.35
N ASP A 40 5.24 -10.03 11.56
CA ASP A 40 6.38 -10.51 12.36
C ASP A 40 6.43 -10.06 13.83
N CYS A 41 5.34 -9.50 14.37
CA CYS A 41 5.22 -9.12 15.79
C CYS A 41 4.74 -10.26 16.70
N THR A 42 4.22 -11.36 16.15
CA THR A 42 3.60 -12.47 16.91
C THR A 42 4.56 -13.63 17.23
N VAL A 43 5.77 -13.63 16.66
CA VAL A 43 6.55 -14.87 16.50
C VAL A 43 7.29 -15.34 17.76
N ASP A 44 7.35 -14.57 18.85
CA ASP A 44 7.93 -15.13 20.09
C ASP A 44 7.40 -14.45 21.36
N THR A 45 6.20 -14.87 21.77
CA THR A 45 5.64 -14.49 23.08
C THR A 45 6.46 -15.10 24.24
N THR A 46 7.37 -16.04 23.94
CA THR A 46 8.14 -16.77 24.95
C THR A 46 9.55 -16.24 25.22
N LYS A 47 10.14 -15.41 24.34
CA LYS A 47 11.46 -14.82 24.58
C LYS A 47 11.54 -13.41 24.00
N THR A 48 11.52 -12.40 24.88
CA THR A 48 12.09 -11.03 24.73
C THR A 48 11.76 -10.17 23.50
N GLY A 49 11.17 -10.71 22.42
CA GLY A 49 10.78 -10.02 21.18
C GLY A 49 9.37 -9.43 21.22
N ALA A 50 8.51 -9.90 22.11
CA ALA A 50 7.18 -9.34 22.40
C ALA A 50 7.22 -8.16 23.41
N SER A 51 8.37 -7.49 23.55
CA SER A 51 8.47 -6.34 24.44
C SER A 51 7.64 -5.18 23.87
N LYS A 52 7.00 -4.39 24.75
CA LYS A 52 6.23 -3.20 24.34
C LYS A 52 7.07 -2.26 23.46
N GLY A 53 8.36 -2.13 23.75
CA GLY A 53 9.30 -1.36 22.92
C GLY A 53 9.55 -1.98 21.54
N GLY A 54 9.74 -3.29 21.46
CA GLY A 54 9.92 -4.00 20.19
C GLY A 54 8.69 -3.90 19.28
N ILE A 55 7.48 -4.06 19.85
CA ILE A 55 6.22 -3.88 19.12
C ILE A 55 6.12 -2.45 18.55
N LEU A 56 6.42 -1.44 19.38
CA LEU A 56 6.37 -0.04 18.94
C LEU A 56 7.42 0.27 17.87
N SER A 57 8.64 -0.28 17.98
CA SER A 57 9.67 -0.13 16.94
C SER A 57 9.21 -0.70 15.61
N LYS A 58 8.78 -1.98 15.61
CA LYS A 58 8.28 -2.64 14.40
C LYS A 58 7.05 -1.94 13.82
N ALA A 59 6.19 -1.35 14.67
CA ALA A 59 5.08 -0.53 14.22
C ALA A 59 5.54 0.69 13.42
N CYS A 60 6.55 1.40 13.94
CA CYS A 60 7.12 2.55 13.26
C CYS A 60 7.74 2.15 11.92
N ASP A 61 8.53 1.08 11.90
CA ASP A 61 9.18 0.57 10.68
C ASP A 61 8.14 0.17 9.63
N TYR A 62 7.13 -0.60 10.04
CA TYR A 62 6.05 -1.04 9.15
C TYR A 62 5.22 0.14 8.60
N ILE A 63 4.95 1.17 9.39
CA ILE A 63 4.26 2.38 8.90
C ILE A 63 5.12 3.10 7.85
N GLN A 64 6.43 3.19 8.04
CA GLN A 64 7.34 3.80 7.07
C GLN A 64 7.38 2.99 5.78
N GLU A 65 7.49 1.67 5.87
CA GLU A 65 7.44 0.77 4.72
C GLU A 65 6.11 0.87 3.96
N LEU A 66 4.98 0.90 4.66
CA LEU A 66 3.67 1.07 4.04
C LEU A 66 3.56 2.40 3.30
N ARG A 67 4.08 3.50 3.87
CA ARG A 67 4.10 4.81 3.21
C ARG A 67 4.93 4.76 1.93
N GLN A 68 6.12 4.16 1.99
CA GLN A 68 7.01 4.04 0.83
C GLN A 68 6.41 3.12 -0.24
N SER A 69 5.78 2.01 0.17
CA SER A 69 5.11 1.08 -0.72
C SER A 69 3.92 1.73 -1.43
N ASN A 70 3.09 2.47 -0.70
CA ASN A 70 1.99 3.23 -1.28
C ASN A 70 2.48 4.28 -2.29
N GLN A 71 3.59 4.96 -2.00
CA GLN A 71 4.18 5.90 -2.95
C GLN A 71 4.62 5.18 -4.24
N ARG A 72 5.35 4.05 -4.12
CA ARG A 72 5.76 3.26 -5.30
C ARG A 72 4.55 2.75 -6.10
N LEU A 73 3.48 2.31 -5.43
CA LEU A 73 2.24 1.89 -6.10
C LEU A 73 1.57 3.03 -6.84
N GLN A 74 1.57 4.25 -6.28
CA GLN A 74 1.04 5.43 -6.97
C GLN A 74 1.86 5.79 -8.21
N GLU A 75 3.19 5.68 -8.15
CA GLU A 75 4.08 5.89 -9.29
C GLU A 75 3.86 4.82 -10.37
N ALA A 76 3.78 3.54 -9.98
CA ALA A 76 3.48 2.45 -10.90
C ALA A 76 2.11 2.59 -11.57
N LEU A 77 1.08 3.04 -10.83
CA LEU A 77 -0.25 3.28 -11.38
C LEU A 77 -0.23 4.38 -12.45
N LYS A 78 0.48 5.49 -12.20
CA LYS A 78 0.64 6.57 -13.18
C LYS A 78 1.33 6.07 -14.45
N GLU A 79 2.35 5.23 -14.29
CA GLU A 79 3.07 4.66 -15.43
C GLU A 79 2.19 3.72 -16.25
N VAL A 80 1.40 2.86 -15.60
CA VAL A 80 0.43 2.00 -16.29
C VAL A 80 -0.58 2.84 -17.07
N GLN A 81 -1.11 3.92 -16.48
CA GLN A 81 -2.04 4.83 -17.17
C GLN A 81 -1.40 5.50 -18.39
N ARG A 82 -0.12 5.91 -18.29
CA ARG A 82 0.63 6.47 -19.41
C ARG A 82 0.76 5.46 -20.55
N ILE A 83 1.21 4.24 -20.25
CA ILE A 83 1.37 3.16 -21.23
C ILE A 83 0.04 2.79 -21.88
N GLN A 84 -1.05 2.76 -21.12
CA GLN A 84 -2.40 2.53 -21.66
C GLN A 84 -2.78 3.59 -22.69
N GLY A 85 -2.57 4.87 -22.39
CA GLY A 85 -2.83 5.96 -23.33
C GLY A 85 -1.98 5.85 -24.61
N GLU A 86 -0.70 5.49 -24.49
CA GLU A 86 0.19 5.28 -25.63
C GLU A 86 -0.23 4.08 -26.49
N THR A 87 -0.67 3.00 -25.83
CA THR A 87 -1.17 1.80 -26.51
C THR A 87 -2.45 2.10 -27.29
N GLU A 88 -3.37 2.87 -26.71
CA GLU A 88 -4.60 3.32 -27.38
C GLU A 88 -4.32 4.24 -28.58
N LEU A 89 -3.35 5.14 -28.46
CA LEU A 89 -2.92 5.99 -29.57
C LEU A 89 -2.29 5.15 -30.70
N CYS A 90 -1.37 4.24 -30.38
CA CYS A 90 -0.74 3.37 -31.37
C CYS A 90 -1.79 2.50 -32.07
N ARG A 91 -2.76 1.96 -31.33
CA ARG A 91 -3.86 1.17 -31.89
C ARG A 91 -4.70 1.96 -32.89
N ARG A 92 -5.02 3.23 -32.59
CA ARG A 92 -5.71 4.13 -33.52
C ARG A 92 -4.89 4.38 -34.78
N GLN A 93 -3.59 4.67 -34.63
CA GLN A 93 -2.71 4.89 -35.78
C GLN A 93 -2.64 3.66 -36.70
N ILE A 94 -2.59 2.45 -36.13
CA ILE A 94 -2.61 1.20 -36.90
C ILE A 94 -3.92 1.06 -37.68
N GLU A 95 -5.05 1.43 -37.07
CA GLU A 95 -6.36 1.36 -37.72
C GLU A 95 -6.48 2.36 -38.88
N GLU A 96 -6.02 3.59 -38.69
CA GLU A 96 -5.95 4.61 -39.74
C GLU A 96 -5.08 4.15 -40.93
N LEU A 97 -3.85 3.69 -40.65
CA LEU A 97 -2.95 3.19 -41.69
C LEU A 97 -3.52 1.96 -42.41
N LYS A 98 -4.24 1.07 -41.72
CA LYS A 98 -4.93 -0.06 -42.35
C LYS A 98 -6.03 0.42 -43.30
N ASN A 99 -6.82 1.41 -42.88
CA ASN A 99 -7.88 1.98 -43.72
C ASN A 99 -7.31 2.67 -44.96
N GLU A 100 -6.24 3.46 -44.81
CA GLU A 100 -5.52 4.08 -45.93
C GLU A 100 -4.95 3.01 -46.88
N ASN A 101 -4.36 1.95 -46.33
CA ASN A 101 -3.81 0.86 -47.13
C ASN A 101 -4.89 0.15 -47.96
N VAL A 102 -6.07 -0.11 -47.37
CA VAL A 102 -7.23 -0.68 -48.08
C VAL A 102 -7.70 0.26 -49.19
N LEU A 103 -7.78 1.57 -48.92
CA LEU A 103 -8.20 2.55 -49.92
C LEU A 103 -7.22 2.59 -51.09
N LEU A 104 -5.92 2.66 -50.82
CA LEU A 104 -4.88 2.68 -51.84
C LEU A 104 -4.86 1.38 -52.67
N ARG A 105 -4.98 0.22 -52.03
CA ARG A 105 -5.09 -1.07 -52.73
C ARG A 105 -6.31 -1.10 -53.65
N THR A 106 -7.46 -0.61 -53.18
CA THR A 106 -8.68 -0.50 -53.99
C THR A 106 -8.49 0.41 -55.19
N GLN A 107 -7.83 1.56 -55.02
CA GLN A 107 -7.52 2.48 -56.12
C GLN A 107 -6.56 1.88 -57.15
N LEU A 108 -5.55 1.13 -56.71
CA LEU A 108 -4.61 0.44 -57.59
C LEU A 108 -5.32 -0.66 -58.41
N GLN A 109 -6.19 -1.44 -57.77
CA GLN A 109 -6.99 -2.46 -58.43
C GLN A 109 -7.93 -1.86 -59.48
N GLN A 110 -8.58 -0.73 -59.17
CA GLN A 110 -9.43 -0.01 -60.14
C GLN A 110 -8.66 0.50 -61.36
N ARG A 111 -7.35 0.78 -61.21
CA ARG A 111 -6.47 1.22 -62.29
C ARG A 111 -5.78 0.06 -63.03
N GLY A 112 -6.14 -1.18 -62.72
CA GLY A 112 -5.59 -2.37 -63.38
C GLY A 112 -4.14 -2.70 -62.98
N VAL A 113 -3.67 -2.18 -61.85
CA VAL A 113 -2.35 -2.49 -61.31
C VAL A 113 -2.52 -3.58 -60.25
N ASP A 114 -2.20 -4.83 -60.60
CA ASP A 114 -2.17 -5.94 -59.66
C ASP A 114 -1.06 -5.72 -58.64
N ALA A 115 -1.43 -5.25 -57.44
CA ALA A 115 -0.54 -5.25 -56.31
C ALA A 115 -0.32 -6.71 -55.88
N ALA A 116 0.76 -7.31 -56.36
CA ALA A 116 1.19 -8.66 -56.00
C ALA A 116 1.03 -8.86 -54.48
N THR A 117 0.23 -9.86 -54.14
CA THR A 117 -0.04 -10.30 -52.77
C THR A 117 1.22 -10.94 -52.20
N GLU A 118 2.18 -10.14 -51.76
CA GLU A 118 3.32 -10.65 -51.00
C GLU A 118 2.96 -10.69 -49.51
N THR A 119 2.65 -11.93 -49.11
CA THR A 119 3.10 -12.65 -47.91
C THR A 119 2.71 -12.09 -46.55
N ALA A 120 1.69 -12.77 -45.98
CA ALA A 120 1.57 -12.93 -44.54
C ALA A 120 2.80 -13.68 -43.97
N PRO A 121 3.41 -13.21 -42.88
CA PRO A 121 4.21 -14.06 -42.00
C PRO A 121 3.35 -14.62 -40.87
N GLN A 122 3.66 -15.88 -40.53
CA GLN A 122 3.16 -16.65 -39.39
C GLN A 122 3.45 -15.99 -38.04
#